data_AF-A0A7W7PZ48-F1
#
_entry.id   AF-A0A7W7PZ48-F1
#
_cell.length_a   1.000
_cell.length_b   1.000
_cell.length_c   1.000
_cell.angle_alpha   90.00
_cell.angle_beta   90.00
_cell.angle_gamma   90.00
#
_symmetry.space_group_name_H-M   'P 1'
#
loop_
_entity.id
_entity.type
_entity.pdbx_description
1 polymer ?
#
loop_
_entity_poly.entity_id
_entity_poly.type
_entity_poly.pdbx_seq_one_letter_code
_entity_poly.pdbx_strand_id
1 'polypeptide(L)'
;MLPQYSVLAADLDRIRRFLSATPEEQQTVDQRRFAYIACISALYSSFERFAERTAFEFGKLILANPSNISNEQFLTLRKRYVRNASVLLGQALGTGRYQEVTELDVAKSLTSFLNNSSQSLDLRLELIALHNSNLRWDAFLELFRWAAADLPSNIINSDAVKKWMSLNSDATDDTLTEVLKSELSDLVERRNEVAHRGIPGEIISYDRLRDKVNYVEAISLGLVASLARPLLATAIENGKSSLLGTPREYFKKKRVVIIPSLESAVAEGDSILLPGVHATRWGRVLTVKVDDQRVPRAEKGTEVGLLLDFAAWNGTPLHVWNTPDPSLSDPPAELFGKWGPLQPGS
;
A
#
# COMPACT_ATOMS: atom_id res chain seq x y z
N MET A 1 -4.86 -0.27 6.22
CA MET A 1 -3.62 -0.24 5.40
C MET A 1 -3.03 1.16 5.30
N LEU A 2 -3.80 2.17 4.87
CA LEU A 2 -3.33 3.56 4.79
C LEU A 2 -2.73 4.13 6.10
N PRO A 3 -3.28 3.80 7.29
CA PRO A 3 -2.65 4.22 8.55
C PRO A 3 -1.24 3.65 8.73
N GLN A 4 -1.00 2.41 8.31
CA GLN A 4 0.33 1.80 8.41
C GLN A 4 1.30 2.43 7.41
N TYR A 5 0.82 2.76 6.21
CA TYR A 5 1.62 3.54 5.26
C TYR A 5 1.97 4.93 5.80
N SER A 6 1.04 5.60 6.49
CA SER A 6 1.31 6.93 7.07
C SER A 6 2.43 6.89 8.12
N VAL A 7 2.51 5.81 8.91
CA VAL A 7 3.63 5.58 9.84
C VAL A 7 4.94 5.37 9.07
N LEU A 8 4.93 4.51 8.04
CA LEU A 8 6.10 4.31 7.19
C LEU A 8 6.56 5.63 6.55
N ALA A 9 5.67 6.39 5.93
CA ALA A 9 5.97 7.66 5.28
C ALA A 9 6.64 8.65 6.24
N ALA A 10 6.15 8.75 7.48
CA ALA A 10 6.77 9.58 8.50
C ALA A 10 8.21 9.14 8.85
N ASP A 11 8.47 7.83 8.87
CA ASP A 11 9.82 7.28 9.09
C ASP A 11 10.73 7.50 7.87
N LEU A 12 10.23 7.32 6.66
CA LEU A 12 10.97 7.62 5.42
C LEU A 12 11.33 9.11 5.35
N ASP A 13 10.42 10.01 5.73
CA ASP A 13 10.67 11.45 5.75
C ASP A 13 11.67 11.87 6.83
N ARG A 14 11.75 11.17 7.96
CA ARG A 14 12.83 11.36 8.94
C ARG A 14 14.18 11.00 8.33
N ILE A 15 14.26 9.87 7.62
CA ILE A 15 15.49 9.44 6.95
C ILE A 15 15.89 10.45 5.86
N ARG A 16 14.96 10.89 5.01
CA ARG A 16 15.19 11.92 3.98
C ARG A 16 15.74 13.21 4.59
N ARG A 17 15.09 13.72 5.65
CA ARG A 17 15.52 14.94 6.33
C ARG A 17 16.92 14.80 6.90
N PHE A 18 17.23 13.66 7.52
CA PHE A 18 18.56 13.38 8.03
C PHE A 18 19.61 13.41 6.90
N LEU A 19 19.35 12.72 5.80
CA LEU A 19 20.25 12.69 4.63
C LEU A 19 20.39 14.06 3.95
N SER A 20 19.41 14.96 4.09
CA SER A 20 19.46 16.31 3.50
C SER A 20 20.04 17.37 4.43
N ALA A 21 19.99 17.15 5.75
CA ALA A 21 20.40 18.16 6.73
C ALA A 21 21.91 18.35 6.84
N THR A 22 22.71 17.34 6.48
CA THR A 22 24.17 17.42 6.55
C THR A 22 24.76 16.91 5.23
N PRO A 23 25.43 17.78 4.45
CA PRO A 23 26.13 17.36 3.24
C PRO A 23 27.18 16.29 3.56
N GLU A 24 27.27 15.29 2.68
CA GLU A 24 28.19 14.17 2.86
C GLU A 24 29.64 14.64 2.90
N GLU A 25 29.97 15.73 2.20
CA GLU A 25 31.31 16.33 2.12
C GLU A 25 31.75 16.99 3.43
N GLN A 26 30.82 17.32 4.32
CA GLN A 26 31.09 17.98 5.60
C GLN A 26 31.28 16.99 6.75
N GLN A 27 31.13 15.70 6.50
CA GLN A 27 31.22 14.65 7.51
C GLN A 27 32.55 13.92 7.46
N THR A 28 33.04 13.54 8.64
CA THR A 28 34.14 12.58 8.78
C THR A 28 33.71 11.19 8.28
N VAL A 29 34.69 10.35 7.96
CA VAL A 29 34.45 8.96 7.51
C VAL A 29 33.62 8.18 8.54
N ASP A 30 33.91 8.34 9.83
CA ASP A 30 33.19 7.63 10.89
C ASP A 30 31.76 8.14 11.03
N GLN A 31 31.52 9.45 10.94
CA GLN A 31 30.18 10.02 10.92
C GLN A 31 29.35 9.47 9.75
N ARG A 32 29.93 9.38 8.55
CA ARG A 32 29.26 8.79 7.38
C ARG A 32 28.92 7.31 7.59
N ARG A 33 29.81 6.55 8.24
CA ARG A 33 29.57 5.14 8.57
C ARG A 33 28.46 4.96 9.60
N PHE A 34 28.46 5.74 10.68
CA PHE A 34 27.37 5.70 11.66
C PHE A 34 26.03 6.12 11.05
N ALA A 35 26.04 7.17 10.22
CA ALA A 35 24.88 7.60 9.47
C ALA A 35 24.34 6.49 8.56
N TYR A 36 25.22 5.83 7.81
CA TYR A 36 24.87 4.70 6.94
C TYR A 36 24.23 3.55 7.73
N ILE A 37 24.86 3.13 8.84
CA ILE A 37 24.34 2.09 9.73
C ILE A 37 22.94 2.45 10.22
N ALA A 38 22.78 3.66 10.76
CA ALA A 38 21.50 4.13 11.27
C ALA A 38 20.42 4.16 10.17
N CYS A 39 20.74 4.67 8.98
CA CYS A 39 19.81 4.75 7.86
C CYS A 39 19.39 3.37 7.35
N ILE A 40 20.31 2.44 7.11
CA ILE A 40 19.99 1.10 6.63
C ILE A 40 19.17 0.33 7.66
N SER A 41 19.57 0.36 8.94
CA SER A 41 18.82 -0.28 10.01
C SER A 41 17.41 0.30 10.14
N ALA A 42 17.28 1.63 10.17
CA ALA A 42 15.97 2.29 10.26
C ALA A 42 15.09 2.00 9.05
N LEU A 43 15.66 2.06 7.83
CA LEU A 43 14.92 1.84 6.58
C LEU A 43 14.35 0.41 6.52
N TYR A 44 15.20 -0.61 6.74
CA TYR A 44 14.75 -2.00 6.70
C TYR A 44 13.74 -2.29 7.81
N SER A 45 14.01 -1.87 9.05
CA SER A 45 13.06 -2.10 10.17
C SER A 45 11.72 -1.39 9.95
N SER A 46 11.71 -0.20 9.34
CA SER A 46 10.47 0.50 9.00
C SER A 46 9.68 -0.24 7.93
N PHE A 47 10.35 -0.74 6.89
CA PHE A 47 9.73 -1.55 5.84
C PHE A 47 9.17 -2.88 6.38
N GLU A 48 9.95 -3.61 7.18
CA GLU A 48 9.54 -4.89 7.77
C GLU A 48 8.31 -4.72 8.65
N ARG A 49 8.36 -3.75 9.58
CA ARG A 49 7.22 -3.42 10.43
C ARG A 49 5.98 -3.01 9.63
N PHE A 50 6.16 -2.22 8.56
CA PHE A 50 5.08 -1.83 7.68
C PHE A 50 4.43 -3.06 7.01
N ALA A 51 5.23 -3.96 6.45
CA ALA A 51 4.73 -5.15 5.77
C ALA A 51 3.94 -6.05 6.75
N GLU A 52 4.49 -6.33 7.92
CA GLU A 52 3.84 -7.17 8.93
C GLU A 52 2.51 -6.58 9.40
N ARG A 53 2.52 -5.28 9.77
CA ARG A 53 1.31 -4.60 10.24
C ARG A 53 0.28 -4.44 9.12
N THR A 54 0.71 -4.26 7.88
CA THR A 54 -0.20 -4.20 6.74
C THR A 54 -0.88 -5.54 6.50
N ALA A 55 -0.15 -6.65 6.59
CA ALA A 55 -0.73 -7.99 6.49
C ALA A 55 -1.80 -8.23 7.57
N PHE A 56 -1.48 -7.85 8.81
CA PHE A 56 -2.40 -8.00 9.94
C PHE A 56 -3.65 -7.13 9.81
N GLU A 57 -3.50 -5.83 9.55
CA GLU A 57 -4.64 -4.92 9.43
C GLU A 57 -5.50 -5.23 8.19
N PHE A 58 -4.88 -5.67 7.08
CA PHE A 58 -5.65 -6.15 5.93
C PHE A 58 -6.44 -7.41 6.29
N GLY A 59 -5.83 -8.35 7.04
CA GLY A 59 -6.49 -9.56 7.53
C GLY A 59 -7.73 -9.23 8.37
N LYS A 60 -7.59 -8.32 9.33
CA LYS A 60 -8.72 -7.82 10.13
C LYS A 60 -9.81 -7.22 9.25
N LEU A 61 -9.44 -6.40 8.27
CA LEU A 61 -10.39 -5.71 7.41
C LEU A 61 -11.21 -6.66 6.54
N ILE A 62 -10.58 -7.67 5.94
CA ILE A 62 -11.29 -8.65 5.10
C ILE A 62 -12.13 -9.63 5.92
N LEU A 63 -11.72 -9.94 7.15
CA LEU A 63 -12.46 -10.84 8.03
C LEU A 63 -13.60 -10.15 8.77
N ALA A 64 -13.56 -8.83 8.92
CA ALA A 64 -14.62 -8.06 9.57
C ALA A 64 -15.94 -8.10 8.79
N ASN A 65 -15.90 -8.36 7.48
CA ASN A 65 -17.10 -8.49 6.66
C ASN A 65 -16.98 -9.71 5.74
N PRO A 66 -17.88 -10.71 5.85
CA PRO A 66 -17.87 -11.89 4.97
C PRO A 66 -17.93 -11.55 3.47
N SER A 67 -18.47 -10.39 3.09
CA SER A 67 -18.50 -9.96 1.69
C SER A 67 -17.12 -9.57 1.15
N ASN A 68 -16.15 -9.26 2.01
CA ASN A 68 -14.82 -8.76 1.65
C ASN A 68 -13.80 -9.87 1.33
N ILE A 69 -14.17 -11.13 1.49
CA ILE A 69 -13.25 -12.25 1.35
C ILE A 69 -13.87 -13.35 0.49
N SER A 70 -13.13 -13.80 -0.53
CA SER A 70 -13.54 -14.98 -1.28
C SER A 70 -13.33 -16.25 -0.45
N ASN A 71 -14.09 -17.31 -0.74
CA ASN A 71 -13.89 -18.60 -0.06
C ASN A 71 -12.45 -19.13 -0.24
N GLU A 72 -11.85 -18.91 -1.41
CA GLU A 72 -10.46 -19.30 -1.68
C GLU A 72 -9.45 -18.52 -0.83
N GLN A 73 -9.62 -17.19 -0.72
CA GLN A 73 -8.78 -16.34 0.14
C GLN A 73 -8.91 -16.77 1.61
N PHE A 74 -10.14 -17.02 2.07
CA PHE A 74 -10.39 -17.49 3.43
C PHE A 74 -9.71 -18.83 3.71
N LEU A 75 -9.84 -19.81 2.81
CA LEU A 75 -9.19 -21.11 2.96
C LEU A 75 -7.66 -21.00 2.95
N THR A 76 -7.10 -20.12 2.13
CA THR A 76 -5.65 -19.89 2.05
C THR A 76 -5.14 -19.22 3.32
N LEU A 77 -5.83 -18.19 3.80
CA LEU A 77 -5.54 -17.55 5.08
C LEU A 77 -5.64 -18.54 6.23
N ARG A 78 -6.68 -19.39 6.27
CA ARG A 78 -6.87 -20.42 7.29
C ARG A 78 -5.71 -21.41 7.31
N LYS A 79 -5.31 -21.94 6.15
CA LYS A 79 -4.16 -22.85 6.05
C LYS A 79 -2.88 -22.19 6.56
N ARG A 80 -2.64 -20.93 6.17
CA ARG A 80 -1.51 -20.14 6.66
C ARG A 80 -1.56 -19.97 8.18
N TYR A 81 -2.71 -19.59 8.73
CA TYR A 81 -2.89 -19.34 10.16
C TYR A 81 -2.61 -20.59 11.00
N VAL A 82 -3.16 -21.75 10.59
CA VAL A 82 -2.90 -23.04 11.22
C VAL A 82 -1.42 -23.40 11.16
N ARG A 83 -0.81 -23.30 9.97
CA ARG A 83 0.63 -23.58 9.79
C ARG A 83 1.48 -22.71 10.71
N ASN A 84 1.20 -21.41 10.74
CA ASN A 84 1.97 -20.46 11.52
C ASN A 84 1.79 -20.67 13.03
N ALA A 85 0.59 -21.06 13.48
CA ALA A 85 0.35 -21.46 14.86
C ALA A 85 1.18 -22.70 15.25
N SER A 86 1.20 -23.73 14.40
CA SER A 86 2.03 -24.91 14.64
C SER A 86 3.53 -24.57 14.71
N VAL A 87 4.00 -23.64 13.87
CA VAL A 87 5.39 -23.18 13.90
C VAL A 87 5.70 -22.42 15.19
N LEU A 88 4.86 -21.47 15.60
CA LEU A 88 5.08 -20.69 16.82
C LEU A 88 5.03 -21.56 18.09
N LEU A 89 4.11 -22.51 18.16
CA LEU A 89 4.03 -23.46 19.28
C LEU A 89 5.25 -24.40 19.36
N GLY A 90 5.98 -24.57 18.25
CA GLY A 90 7.24 -25.31 18.22
C GLY A 90 8.47 -24.45 18.54
N GLN A 91 8.32 -23.15 18.79
CA GLN A 91 9.40 -22.21 19.10
C GLN A 91 9.45 -21.85 20.59
N ALA A 92 10.59 -21.31 21.03
CA ALA A 92 10.75 -20.78 22.39
C ALA A 92 10.03 -19.42 22.53
N LEU A 93 8.73 -19.48 22.83
CA LEU A 93 7.91 -18.31 23.16
C LEU A 93 8.37 -17.66 24.48
N GLY A 94 8.00 -16.39 24.71
CA GLY A 94 8.42 -15.63 25.88
C GLY A 94 9.85 -15.07 25.82
N THR A 95 10.52 -15.15 24.66
CA THR A 95 11.86 -14.58 24.45
C THR A 95 11.97 -13.80 23.13
N GLY A 96 12.92 -12.86 23.07
CA GLY A 96 13.25 -12.11 21.85
C GLY A 96 12.03 -11.43 21.23
N ARG A 97 11.79 -11.70 19.93
CA ARG A 97 10.65 -11.16 19.16
C ARG A 97 9.29 -11.57 19.73
N TYR A 98 9.22 -12.67 20.48
CA TYR A 98 7.98 -13.25 21.02
C TYR A 98 7.89 -13.14 22.54
N GLN A 99 8.58 -12.15 23.13
CA GLN A 99 8.61 -11.96 24.58
C GLN A 99 7.21 -11.80 25.21
N GLU A 100 6.26 -11.21 24.46
CA GLU A 100 4.89 -10.96 24.91
C GLU A 100 3.88 -12.00 24.41
N VAL A 101 4.34 -13.11 23.82
CA VAL A 101 3.48 -14.16 23.26
C VAL A 101 3.61 -15.41 24.09
N THR A 102 2.47 -15.97 24.51
CA THR A 102 2.41 -17.26 25.21
C THR A 102 1.80 -18.35 24.32
N GLU A 103 1.99 -19.63 24.68
CA GLU A 103 1.35 -20.76 24.01
C GLU A 103 -0.17 -20.66 24.10
N LEU A 104 -0.68 -20.20 25.26
CA LEU A 104 -2.11 -20.02 25.49
C LEU A 104 -2.70 -18.96 24.56
N ASP A 105 -1.96 -17.89 24.31
CA ASP A 105 -2.34 -16.84 23.38
C ASP A 105 -2.47 -17.35 21.94
N VAL A 106 -1.49 -18.14 21.50
CA VAL A 106 -1.51 -18.77 20.18
C VAL A 106 -2.69 -19.75 20.06
N ALA A 107 -2.91 -20.58 21.09
CA ALA A 107 -4.01 -21.54 21.10
C ALA A 107 -5.39 -20.85 21.07
N LYS A 108 -5.61 -19.83 21.92
CA LYS A 108 -6.86 -19.05 21.94
C LYS A 108 -7.16 -18.40 20.59
N SER A 109 -6.14 -17.77 20.01
CA SER A 109 -6.25 -17.11 18.73
C SER A 109 -6.58 -18.10 17.60
N LEU A 110 -5.91 -19.25 17.57
CA LEU A 110 -6.20 -20.33 16.62
C LEU A 110 -7.61 -20.88 16.79
N THR A 111 -8.04 -21.17 18.02
CA THR A 111 -9.40 -21.67 18.29
C THR A 111 -10.45 -20.66 17.88
N SER A 112 -10.25 -19.38 18.17
CA SER A 112 -11.13 -18.29 17.71
C SER A 112 -11.23 -18.27 16.18
N PHE A 113 -10.10 -18.41 15.49
CA PHE A 113 -10.06 -18.43 14.03
C PHE A 113 -10.77 -19.64 13.39
N LEU A 114 -10.68 -20.81 14.02
CA LEU A 114 -11.29 -22.04 13.50
C LEU A 114 -12.78 -22.13 13.84
N ASN A 115 -13.20 -21.54 14.95
CA ASN A 115 -14.59 -21.49 15.38
C ASN A 115 -15.27 -20.28 14.73
N ASN A 116 -15.78 -20.48 13.51
CA ASN A 116 -16.58 -19.54 12.70
C ASN A 116 -17.82 -18.93 13.40
N SER A 117 -18.03 -19.19 14.69
CA SER A 117 -19.13 -18.72 15.53
C SER A 117 -18.81 -17.46 16.34
N SER A 118 -17.54 -17.02 16.37
CA SER A 118 -17.11 -15.87 17.18
C SER A 118 -17.42 -14.56 16.46
N GLN A 119 -18.30 -13.72 17.02
CA GLN A 119 -18.59 -12.36 16.49
C GLN A 119 -17.35 -11.44 16.45
N SER A 120 -16.28 -11.79 17.17
CA SER A 120 -14.99 -11.13 17.11
C SER A 120 -13.87 -12.18 17.02
N LEU A 121 -13.14 -12.19 15.91
CA LEU A 121 -11.95 -13.02 15.76
C LEU A 121 -10.80 -12.42 16.58
N ASP A 122 -10.24 -13.20 17.50
CA ASP A 122 -9.02 -12.84 18.24
C ASP A 122 -7.80 -13.11 17.35
N LEU A 123 -7.54 -12.21 16.41
CA LEU A 123 -6.41 -12.31 15.49
C LEU A 123 -5.12 -11.81 16.13
N ARG A 124 -4.02 -12.51 15.88
CA ARG A 124 -2.68 -12.09 16.31
C ARG A 124 -1.76 -11.74 15.16
N LEU A 125 -0.98 -10.67 15.37
CA LEU A 125 0.02 -10.19 14.40
C LEU A 125 1.01 -11.30 14.08
N GLU A 126 1.51 -11.98 15.11
CA GLU A 126 2.56 -12.99 15.00
C GLU A 126 2.11 -14.20 14.19
N LEU A 127 0.80 -14.48 14.15
CA LEU A 127 0.24 -15.59 13.37
C LEU A 127 -0.01 -15.23 11.91
N ILE A 128 -0.52 -14.03 11.63
CA ILE A 128 -0.74 -13.58 10.24
C ILE A 128 0.60 -13.30 9.57
N ALA A 129 1.45 -12.55 10.27
CA ALA A 129 2.67 -11.97 9.74
C ALA A 129 3.91 -12.82 9.99
N LEU A 130 3.78 -14.09 10.43
CA LEU A 130 4.94 -14.95 10.63
C LEU A 130 5.76 -15.11 9.34
N HIS A 131 7.04 -14.79 9.44
CA HIS A 131 8.08 -15.16 8.46
C HIS A 131 9.39 -15.45 9.21
N ASN A 132 10.14 -16.44 8.71
CA ASN A 132 11.37 -16.92 9.34
C ASN A 132 12.65 -16.40 8.67
N SER A 133 12.50 -15.61 7.61
CA SER A 133 13.61 -15.01 6.86
C SER A 133 13.39 -13.51 6.72
N ASN A 134 14.46 -12.77 6.46
CA ASN A 134 14.34 -11.37 6.05
C ASN A 134 13.42 -11.24 4.83
N LEU A 135 12.75 -10.10 4.71
CA LEU A 135 11.79 -9.82 3.64
C LEU A 135 12.51 -9.51 2.32
N ARG A 136 13.21 -10.50 1.75
CA ARG A 136 13.54 -10.53 0.32
C ARG A 136 12.25 -10.66 -0.49
N TRP A 137 12.31 -10.39 -1.79
CA TRP A 137 11.13 -10.32 -2.66
C TRP A 137 10.17 -11.51 -2.50
N ASP A 138 10.66 -12.75 -2.55
CA ASP A 138 9.80 -13.92 -2.43
C ASP A 138 9.19 -14.08 -1.03
N ALA A 139 9.94 -13.75 0.02
CA ALA A 139 9.43 -13.78 1.40
C ALA A 139 8.38 -12.67 1.64
N PHE A 140 8.61 -11.50 1.04
CA PHE A 140 7.66 -10.39 1.02
C PHE A 140 6.36 -10.77 0.28
N LEU A 141 6.45 -11.38 -0.90
CA LEU A 141 5.27 -11.85 -1.62
C LEU A 141 4.54 -12.98 -0.88
N GLU A 142 5.29 -13.94 -0.32
CA GLU A 142 4.75 -15.05 0.48
C GLU A 142 3.94 -14.55 1.68
N LEU A 143 4.34 -13.43 2.29
CA LEU A 143 3.62 -12.80 3.40
C LEU A 143 2.16 -12.45 3.03
N PHE A 144 1.92 -12.09 1.76
CA PHE A 144 0.64 -11.59 1.26
C PHE A 144 -0.04 -12.51 0.24
N ARG A 145 0.53 -13.69 -0.04
CA ARG A 145 -0.03 -14.63 -1.04
C ARG A 145 -1.48 -15.02 -0.76
N TRP A 146 -1.88 -15.06 0.51
CA TRP A 146 -3.27 -15.32 0.92
C TRP A 146 -4.23 -14.16 0.62
N ALA A 147 -3.71 -12.94 0.51
CA ALA A 147 -4.47 -11.71 0.26
C ALA A 147 -4.64 -11.45 -1.24
N ALA A 148 -3.54 -11.54 -2.00
CA ALA A 148 -3.53 -11.28 -3.44
C ALA A 148 -2.63 -12.29 -4.15
N ALA A 149 -3.22 -13.20 -4.92
CA ALA A 149 -2.47 -14.23 -5.64
C ALA A 149 -1.54 -13.64 -6.71
N ASP A 150 -2.01 -12.64 -7.46
CA ASP A 150 -1.23 -11.93 -8.49
C ASP A 150 -0.57 -10.65 -7.96
N LEU A 151 -0.15 -10.66 -6.69
CA LEU A 151 0.51 -9.52 -6.05
C LEU A 151 1.73 -8.98 -6.83
N PRO A 152 2.64 -9.82 -7.38
CA PRO A 152 3.81 -9.31 -8.10
C PRO A 152 3.41 -8.42 -9.28
N SER A 153 2.49 -8.91 -10.12
CA SER A 153 1.98 -8.19 -11.27
C SER A 153 1.26 -6.90 -10.86
N ASN A 154 0.45 -6.95 -9.79
CA ASN A 154 -0.24 -5.76 -9.29
C ASN A 154 0.73 -4.69 -8.79
N ILE A 155 1.81 -5.06 -8.07
CA ILE A 155 2.83 -4.12 -7.60
C ILE A 155 3.55 -3.47 -8.78
N ILE A 156 4.03 -4.28 -9.72
CA ILE A 156 4.75 -3.83 -10.94
C ILE A 156 3.88 -2.86 -11.73
N ASN A 157 2.59 -3.13 -11.84
CA ASN A 157 1.66 -2.31 -12.60
C ASN A 157 1.14 -1.08 -11.86
N SER A 158 1.47 -0.92 -10.58
CA SER A 158 1.02 0.21 -9.79
C SER A 158 1.63 1.53 -10.28
N ASP A 159 0.85 2.60 -10.19
CA ASP A 159 1.28 3.93 -10.63
C ASP A 159 2.50 4.45 -9.85
N ALA A 160 2.62 4.11 -8.56
CA ALA A 160 3.76 4.47 -7.72
C ALA A 160 5.07 3.82 -8.21
N VAL A 161 5.04 2.51 -8.51
CA VAL A 161 6.21 1.79 -9.04
C VAL A 161 6.55 2.28 -10.45
N LYS A 162 5.56 2.50 -11.32
CA LYS A 162 5.79 3.07 -12.66
C LYS A 162 6.40 4.47 -12.60
N LYS A 163 5.99 5.30 -11.63
CA LYS A 163 6.62 6.62 -11.40
C LYS A 163 8.07 6.44 -10.97
N TRP A 164 8.34 5.61 -9.97
CA TRP A 164 9.69 5.35 -9.48
C TRP A 164 10.59 4.87 -10.62
N MET A 165 10.12 3.91 -11.42
CA MET A 165 10.82 3.42 -12.59
C MET A 165 11.10 4.52 -13.62
N SER A 166 10.14 5.39 -13.93
CA SER A 166 10.37 6.48 -14.89
C SER A 166 11.45 7.48 -14.48
N LEU A 167 11.82 7.52 -13.19
CA LEU A 167 12.91 8.33 -12.66
C LEU A 167 14.25 7.57 -12.66
N ASN A 168 14.24 6.25 -12.88
CA ASN A 168 15.40 5.38 -12.92
C ASN A 168 15.58 4.86 -14.35
N SER A 169 16.43 5.54 -15.13
CA SER A 169 16.58 5.42 -16.60
C SER A 169 16.94 4.04 -17.16
N ASP A 170 17.31 3.09 -16.31
CA ASP A 170 17.94 1.83 -16.73
C ASP A 170 16.97 0.63 -16.72
N ALA A 171 15.71 0.83 -16.32
CA ALA A 171 14.69 -0.21 -16.25
C ALA A 171 13.68 -0.10 -17.41
N THR A 172 13.36 -1.24 -18.04
CA THR A 172 12.24 -1.40 -18.98
C THR A 172 11.15 -2.26 -18.33
N ASP A 173 9.93 -2.26 -18.88
CA ASP A 173 8.81 -3.03 -18.28
C ASP A 173 9.19 -4.52 -18.14
N ASP A 174 9.98 -5.03 -19.08
CA ASP A 174 10.46 -6.42 -19.12
C ASP A 174 11.51 -6.73 -18.03
N THR A 175 12.28 -5.73 -17.57
CA THR A 175 13.32 -5.92 -16.53
C THR A 175 12.88 -5.47 -15.15
N LEU A 176 11.74 -4.78 -15.03
CA LEU A 176 11.27 -4.17 -13.80
C LEU A 176 11.17 -5.17 -12.64
N THR A 177 10.68 -6.39 -12.89
CA THR A 177 10.61 -7.44 -11.86
C THR A 177 11.97 -7.74 -11.24
N GLU A 178 12.99 -7.91 -12.08
CA GLU A 178 14.34 -8.25 -11.62
C GLU A 178 15.03 -7.06 -10.94
N VAL A 179 14.76 -5.84 -11.42
CA VAL A 179 15.21 -4.62 -10.75
C VAL A 179 14.60 -4.51 -9.35
N LEU A 180 13.29 -4.70 -9.20
CA LEU A 180 12.63 -4.66 -7.89
C LEU A 180 13.19 -5.75 -6.95
N LYS A 181 13.41 -6.97 -7.44
CA LYS A 181 14.01 -8.07 -6.67
C LYS A 181 15.44 -7.75 -6.21
N SER A 182 16.24 -7.20 -7.12
CA SER A 182 17.63 -6.83 -6.87
C SER A 182 17.73 -5.75 -5.80
N GLU A 183 16.91 -4.69 -5.91
CA GLU A 183 16.90 -3.57 -4.98
C GLU A 183 16.56 -3.99 -3.54
N LEU A 184 15.57 -4.86 -3.36
CA LEU A 184 15.21 -5.40 -2.04
C LEU A 184 16.29 -6.34 -1.50
N SER A 185 16.90 -7.14 -2.37
CA SER A 185 17.97 -8.07 -1.99
C SER A 185 19.20 -7.31 -1.50
N ASP A 186 19.60 -6.25 -2.19
CA ASP A 186 20.69 -5.36 -1.76
C ASP A 186 20.37 -4.70 -0.42
N LEU A 187 19.14 -4.21 -0.19
CA LEU A 187 18.74 -3.66 1.11
C LEU A 187 18.87 -4.69 2.25
N VAL A 188 18.41 -5.92 2.01
CA VAL A 188 18.50 -7.02 2.99
C VAL A 188 19.96 -7.39 3.27
N GLU A 189 20.80 -7.45 2.24
CA GLU A 189 22.23 -7.75 2.37
C GLU A 189 22.95 -6.69 3.18
N ARG A 190 22.73 -5.42 2.86
CA ARG A 190 23.29 -4.29 3.60
C ARG A 190 22.87 -4.29 5.05
N ARG A 191 21.59 -4.55 5.34
CA ARG A 191 21.11 -4.69 6.71
C ARG A 191 21.83 -5.82 7.45
N ASN A 192 22.03 -6.96 6.80
CA ASN A 192 22.74 -8.09 7.40
C ASN A 192 24.23 -7.78 7.64
N GLU A 193 24.87 -7.05 6.73
CA GLU A 193 26.25 -6.60 6.90
C GLU A 193 26.38 -5.69 8.12
N VAL A 194 25.51 -4.68 8.22
CA VAL A 194 25.46 -3.77 9.36
C VAL A 194 25.20 -4.51 10.68
N ALA A 195 24.29 -5.49 10.67
CA ALA A 195 23.91 -6.23 11.88
C ALA A 195 24.98 -7.25 12.34
N HIS A 196 25.73 -7.87 11.43
CA HIS A 196 26.63 -8.98 11.75
C HIS A 196 28.12 -8.64 11.65
N ARG A 197 28.51 -7.67 10.81
CA ARG A 197 29.92 -7.38 10.49
C ARG A 197 30.44 -6.10 11.14
N GLY A 198 29.63 -5.41 11.94
CA GLY A 198 30.03 -4.17 12.61
C GLY A 198 30.11 -2.99 11.62
N ILE A 199 31.16 -2.17 11.72
CA ILE A 199 31.32 -0.97 10.89
C ILE A 199 31.74 -1.38 9.46
N PRO A 200 30.91 -1.12 8.44
CA PRO A 200 31.21 -1.55 7.07
C PRO A 200 32.38 -0.76 6.48
N GLY A 201 33.25 -1.48 5.76
CA GLY A 201 34.39 -0.89 5.05
C GLY A 201 33.96 -0.05 3.86
N GLU A 202 32.95 -0.52 3.14
CA GLU A 202 32.35 0.15 1.96
C GLU A 202 30.92 0.58 2.29
N ILE A 203 30.63 1.87 2.12
CA ILE A 203 29.30 2.47 2.30
C ILE A 203 28.87 3.13 0.99
N ILE A 204 27.56 3.17 0.74
CA ILE A 204 27.02 3.91 -0.41
C ILE A 204 26.84 5.38 -0.06
N SER A 205 26.81 6.23 -1.10
CA SER A 205 26.58 7.66 -0.94
C SER A 205 25.18 7.97 -0.40
N TYR A 206 25.01 9.19 0.10
CA TYR A 206 23.71 9.66 0.58
C TYR A 206 22.64 9.68 -0.52
N ASP A 207 23.02 9.97 -1.76
CA ASP A 207 22.09 9.90 -2.89
C ASP A 207 21.59 8.47 -3.14
N ARG A 208 22.49 7.47 -3.08
CA ARG A 208 22.07 6.06 -3.18
C ARG A 208 21.21 5.62 -2.02
N LEU A 209 21.42 6.13 -0.80
CA LEU A 209 20.51 5.90 0.32
C LEU A 209 19.13 6.52 0.06
N ARG A 210 19.06 7.72 -0.52
CA ARG A 210 17.77 8.33 -0.93
C ARG A 210 17.07 7.50 -2.00
N ASP A 211 17.80 6.94 -2.96
CA ASP A 211 17.24 6.02 -3.96
C ASP A 211 16.60 4.80 -3.28
N LYS A 212 17.25 4.22 -2.27
CA LYS A 212 16.67 3.11 -1.47
C LYS A 212 15.42 3.53 -0.71
N VAL A 213 15.38 4.74 -0.16
CA VAL A 213 14.18 5.28 0.51
C VAL A 213 13.02 5.39 -0.49
N ASN A 214 13.28 5.96 -1.67
CA ASN A 214 12.27 6.11 -2.73
C ASN A 214 11.80 4.75 -3.27
N TYR A 215 12.70 3.77 -3.35
CA TYR A 215 12.37 2.40 -3.70
C TYR A 215 11.40 1.78 -2.67
N VAL A 216 11.72 1.87 -1.37
CA VAL A 216 10.87 1.34 -0.29
C VAL A 216 9.49 1.98 -0.31
N GLU A 217 9.42 3.30 -0.52
CA GLU A 217 8.14 4.01 -0.68
C GLU A 217 7.32 3.46 -1.85
N ALA A 218 7.94 3.31 -3.02
CA ALA A 218 7.28 2.87 -4.24
C ALA A 218 6.69 1.46 -4.11
N ILE A 219 7.45 0.49 -3.61
CA ILE A 219 6.95 -0.89 -3.42
C ILE A 219 5.86 -0.95 -2.34
N SER A 220 5.96 -0.11 -1.31
CA SER A 220 4.99 -0.05 -0.21
C SER A 220 3.65 0.53 -0.67
N LEU A 221 3.69 1.59 -1.49
CA LEU A 221 2.51 2.13 -2.17
C LEU A 221 1.93 1.13 -3.18
N GLY A 222 2.79 0.42 -3.92
CA GLY A 222 2.37 -0.65 -4.82
C GLY A 222 1.61 -1.76 -4.09
N LEU A 223 2.09 -2.17 -2.90
CA LEU A 223 1.39 -3.11 -2.04
C LEU A 223 0.03 -2.56 -1.59
N VAL A 224 -0.01 -1.31 -1.12
CA VAL A 224 -1.28 -0.66 -0.70
C VAL A 224 -2.29 -0.65 -1.84
N ALA A 225 -1.89 -0.23 -3.04
CA ALA A 225 -2.77 -0.22 -4.21
C ALA A 225 -3.26 -1.64 -4.58
N SER A 226 -2.36 -2.62 -4.50
CA SER A 226 -2.67 -4.03 -4.79
C SER A 226 -3.71 -4.63 -3.83
N LEU A 227 -3.59 -4.29 -2.54
CA LEU A 227 -4.52 -4.77 -1.52
C LEU A 227 -5.82 -3.96 -1.45
N ALA A 228 -5.81 -2.67 -1.81
CA ALA A 228 -7.02 -1.86 -1.87
C ALA A 228 -7.95 -2.32 -3.00
N ARG A 229 -7.39 -2.72 -4.15
CA ARG A 229 -8.15 -3.16 -5.33
C ARG A 229 -9.27 -4.17 -5.02
N PRO A 230 -9.03 -5.34 -4.40
CA PRO A 230 -10.10 -6.31 -4.12
C PRO A 230 -11.18 -5.72 -3.22
N LEU A 231 -10.83 -4.92 -2.21
CA LEU A 231 -11.81 -4.29 -1.31
C LEU A 231 -12.73 -3.31 -2.05
N LEU A 232 -12.15 -2.51 -2.96
CA LEU A 232 -12.90 -1.54 -3.75
C LEU A 232 -13.76 -2.22 -4.83
N ALA A 233 -13.27 -3.30 -5.44
CA ALA A 233 -14.04 -4.12 -6.36
C ALA A 233 -15.27 -4.73 -5.66
N THR A 234 -15.07 -5.31 -4.47
CA THR A 234 -16.16 -5.80 -3.62
C THR A 234 -17.16 -4.71 -3.24
N ALA A 235 -16.71 -3.47 -3.02
CA ALA A 235 -17.63 -2.36 -2.74
C ALA A 235 -18.54 -2.06 -3.94
N ILE A 236 -18.01 -2.17 -5.17
CA ILE A 236 -18.80 -2.03 -6.40
C ILE A 236 -19.79 -3.20 -6.54
N GLU A 237 -19.33 -4.43 -6.40
CA GLU A 237 -20.14 -5.65 -6.58
C GLU A 237 -21.30 -5.74 -5.57
N ASN A 238 -21.10 -5.28 -4.33
CA ASN A 238 -22.12 -5.31 -3.28
C ASN A 238 -23.02 -4.07 -3.25
N GLY A 239 -22.99 -3.21 -4.27
CA GLY A 239 -23.84 -2.02 -4.35
C GLY A 239 -23.51 -0.93 -3.33
N LYS A 240 -22.31 -0.96 -2.73
CA LYS A 240 -21.79 0.14 -1.88
C LYS A 240 -21.27 1.32 -2.72
N SER A 241 -21.30 1.20 -4.04
CA SER A 241 -21.09 2.28 -4.98
C SER A 241 -22.21 2.31 -6.02
N SER A 242 -22.37 3.45 -6.68
CA SER A 242 -23.34 3.63 -7.77
C SER A 242 -22.62 4.15 -9.01
N LEU A 243 -23.02 3.66 -10.19
CA LEU A 243 -22.47 4.14 -11.45
C LEU A 243 -22.76 5.64 -11.58
N LEU A 244 -21.70 6.43 -11.79
CA LEU A 244 -21.80 7.87 -12.02
C LEU A 244 -21.98 8.16 -13.52
N GLY A 245 -21.23 7.43 -14.35
CA GLY A 245 -21.24 7.54 -15.81
C GLY A 245 -19.85 7.36 -16.40
N THR A 246 -19.76 7.36 -17.72
CA THR A 246 -18.49 7.21 -18.46
C THR A 246 -18.10 8.56 -19.07
N PRO A 247 -16.93 9.13 -18.70
CA PRO A 247 -16.53 10.40 -19.27
C PRO A 247 -16.18 10.30 -20.76
N ARG A 248 -16.55 11.32 -21.53
CA ARG A 248 -16.26 11.41 -22.97
C ARG A 248 -15.18 12.43 -23.30
N GLU A 249 -15.04 13.48 -22.50
CA GLU A 249 -14.02 14.51 -22.68
C GLU A 249 -13.17 14.69 -21.43
N TYR A 250 -11.91 15.09 -21.65
CA TYR A 250 -10.87 15.12 -20.61
C TYR A 250 -10.03 16.38 -20.76
N PHE A 251 -9.84 17.12 -19.67
CA PHE A 251 -8.97 18.30 -19.62
C PHE A 251 -8.02 18.25 -18.42
N LYS A 252 -7.06 19.18 -18.38
CA LYS A 252 -6.08 19.35 -17.28
C LYS A 252 -5.40 18.03 -16.86
N LYS A 253 -4.72 17.36 -17.80
CA LYS A 253 -4.10 16.04 -17.59
C LYS A 253 -5.10 14.98 -17.09
N LYS A 254 -6.32 15.00 -17.63
CA LYS A 254 -7.43 14.08 -17.34
C LYS A 254 -8.01 14.17 -15.93
N ARG A 255 -7.81 15.29 -15.24
CA ARG A 255 -8.40 15.56 -13.92
C ARG A 255 -9.78 16.21 -14.03
N VAL A 256 -10.01 16.92 -15.14
CA VAL A 256 -11.36 17.38 -15.48
C VAL A 256 -11.96 16.37 -16.43
N VAL A 257 -13.15 15.89 -16.10
CA VAL A 257 -13.89 14.90 -16.88
C VAL A 257 -15.29 15.41 -17.19
N ILE A 258 -15.74 15.23 -18.43
CA ILE A 258 -17.12 15.57 -18.84
C ILE A 258 -17.93 14.30 -18.99
N ILE A 259 -19.03 14.19 -18.23
CA ILE A 259 -19.98 13.08 -18.28
C ILE A 259 -21.26 13.61 -18.94
N PRO A 260 -21.62 13.14 -20.15
CA PRO A 260 -22.77 13.67 -20.90
C PRO A 260 -24.12 13.49 -20.21
N SER A 261 -24.26 12.46 -19.39
CA SER A 261 -25.47 12.21 -18.62
C SER A 261 -25.12 11.39 -17.39
N LEU A 262 -25.40 11.95 -16.22
CA LEU A 262 -25.18 11.30 -14.94
C LEU A 262 -26.16 10.15 -14.72
N GLU A 263 -25.64 9.00 -14.25
CA GLU A 263 -26.45 7.86 -13.83
C GLU A 263 -26.87 7.93 -12.36
N SER A 264 -26.10 8.70 -11.58
CA SER A 264 -26.32 9.00 -10.15
C SER A 264 -25.97 10.46 -9.87
N ALA A 265 -26.61 11.06 -8.87
CA ALA A 265 -26.26 12.42 -8.42
C ALA A 265 -24.85 12.45 -7.82
N VAL A 266 -24.19 13.61 -7.88
CA VAL A 266 -22.84 13.82 -7.35
C VAL A 266 -22.67 15.23 -6.81
N ALA A 267 -21.95 15.36 -5.70
CA ALA A 267 -21.64 16.61 -5.03
C ALA A 267 -20.13 16.83 -4.88
N GLU A 268 -19.75 18.08 -4.62
CA GLU A 268 -18.38 18.38 -4.19
C GLU A 268 -18.06 17.65 -2.89
N GLY A 269 -16.89 17.03 -2.82
CA GLY A 269 -16.43 16.23 -1.69
C GLY A 269 -16.78 14.74 -1.77
N ASP A 270 -17.65 14.32 -2.70
CA ASP A 270 -18.00 12.91 -2.87
C ASP A 270 -16.79 12.06 -3.24
N SER A 271 -16.72 10.86 -2.69
CA SER A 271 -15.68 9.88 -2.99
C SER A 271 -15.99 9.17 -4.31
N ILE A 272 -15.02 9.14 -5.22
CA ILE A 272 -15.15 8.53 -6.54
C ILE A 272 -14.22 7.33 -6.65
N LEU A 273 -14.72 6.23 -7.22
CA LEU A 273 -13.94 5.07 -7.64
C LEU A 273 -13.80 5.06 -9.16
N LEU A 274 -12.61 4.71 -9.61
CA LEU A 274 -12.27 4.45 -11.00
C LEU A 274 -11.65 3.06 -11.07
N PRO A 275 -12.45 2.01 -11.34
CA PRO A 275 -11.95 0.64 -11.46
C PRO A 275 -11.12 0.48 -12.75
N GLY A 276 -9.97 -0.18 -12.65
CA GLY A 276 -9.10 -0.49 -13.79
C GLY A 276 -8.64 -1.94 -13.76
N VAL A 277 -8.00 -2.37 -14.85
CA VAL A 277 -7.59 -3.78 -15.04
C VAL A 277 -6.56 -4.21 -13.98
N HIS A 278 -5.56 -3.38 -13.70
CA HIS A 278 -4.47 -3.71 -12.78
C HIS A 278 -4.45 -2.85 -11.51
N ALA A 279 -5.24 -1.77 -11.47
CA ALA A 279 -5.30 -0.86 -10.34
C ALA A 279 -6.71 -0.26 -10.25
N THR A 280 -7.09 0.16 -9.06
CA THR A 280 -8.26 1.03 -8.87
C THR A 280 -7.73 2.38 -8.37
N ARG A 281 -8.14 3.47 -9.00
CA ARG A 281 -7.91 4.81 -8.47
C ARG A 281 -9.15 5.27 -7.73
N TRP A 282 -8.96 6.08 -6.70
CA TRP A 282 -10.06 6.68 -5.97
C TRP A 282 -9.63 8.00 -5.36
N GLY A 283 -10.59 8.83 -4.99
CA GLY A 283 -10.32 10.15 -4.42
C GLY A 283 -11.61 10.94 -4.37
N ARG A 284 -11.53 12.27 -4.48
CA ARG A 284 -12.67 13.17 -4.27
C ARG A 284 -12.99 14.02 -5.49
N VAL A 285 -14.27 14.39 -5.60
CA VAL A 285 -14.71 15.50 -6.43
C VAL A 285 -14.32 16.81 -5.76
N LEU A 286 -13.52 17.62 -6.43
CA LEU A 286 -13.10 18.95 -5.97
C LEU A 286 -14.06 20.04 -6.43
N THR A 287 -14.64 19.90 -7.60
CA THR A 287 -15.55 20.90 -8.17
C THR A 287 -16.54 20.24 -9.11
N VAL A 288 -17.80 20.70 -9.07
CA VAL A 288 -18.87 20.29 -9.98
C VAL A 288 -19.31 21.49 -10.82
N LYS A 289 -19.43 21.31 -12.13
CA LYS A 289 -19.94 22.33 -13.06
C LYS A 289 -21.06 21.78 -13.94
N VAL A 290 -22.13 22.56 -14.09
CA VAL A 290 -23.23 22.34 -15.03
C VAL A 290 -23.41 23.64 -15.81
N ASP A 291 -23.44 23.57 -17.14
CA ASP A 291 -23.53 24.74 -18.03
C ASP A 291 -22.53 25.86 -17.67
N ASP A 292 -21.27 25.47 -17.47
CA ASP A 292 -20.14 26.31 -17.03
C ASP A 292 -20.24 26.95 -15.63
N GLN A 293 -21.36 26.80 -14.95
CA GLN A 293 -21.58 27.31 -13.60
C GLN A 293 -21.18 26.28 -12.55
N ARG A 294 -20.42 26.72 -11.54
CA ARG A 294 -20.08 25.88 -10.39
C ARG A 294 -21.34 25.66 -9.54
N VAL A 295 -21.68 24.42 -9.30
CA VAL A 295 -22.81 24.01 -8.45
C VAL A 295 -22.30 23.13 -7.33
N PRO A 296 -22.92 23.14 -6.13
CA PRO A 296 -22.51 22.24 -5.05
C PRO A 296 -22.84 20.77 -5.35
N ARG A 297 -23.83 20.52 -6.21
CA ARG A 297 -24.36 19.20 -6.55
C ARG A 297 -24.99 19.21 -7.94
N ALA A 298 -24.79 18.11 -8.68
CA ALA A 298 -25.46 17.82 -9.95
C ALA A 298 -26.36 16.60 -9.79
N GLU A 299 -27.54 16.65 -10.40
CA GLU A 299 -28.55 15.59 -10.32
C GLU A 299 -28.42 14.57 -11.46
N LYS A 300 -29.06 13.42 -11.29
CA LYS A 300 -29.11 12.38 -12.32
C LYS A 300 -29.67 12.94 -13.63
N GLY A 301 -29.08 12.52 -14.75
CA GLY A 301 -29.51 12.88 -16.12
C GLY A 301 -28.91 14.20 -16.64
N THR A 302 -28.14 14.92 -15.82
CA THR A 302 -27.49 16.17 -16.21
C THR A 302 -26.13 15.91 -16.84
N GLU A 303 -25.75 16.71 -17.85
CA GLU A 303 -24.37 16.78 -18.32
C GLU A 303 -23.52 17.56 -17.29
N VAL A 304 -22.37 17.00 -16.91
CA VAL A 304 -21.56 17.59 -15.85
C VAL A 304 -20.07 17.58 -16.18
N GLY A 305 -19.40 18.68 -15.85
CA GLY A 305 -17.96 18.74 -15.74
C GLY A 305 -17.51 18.56 -14.29
N LEU A 306 -16.70 17.53 -14.03
CA LEU A 306 -16.16 17.25 -12.70
C LEU A 306 -14.66 17.50 -12.68
N LEU A 307 -14.17 18.24 -11.68
CA LEU A 307 -12.76 18.26 -11.33
C LEU A 307 -12.50 17.23 -10.24
N LEU A 308 -11.65 16.25 -10.54
CA LEU A 308 -11.22 15.20 -9.63
C LEU A 308 -9.84 15.54 -9.05
N ASP A 309 -9.60 15.11 -7.82
CA ASP A 309 -8.26 15.19 -7.20
C ASP A 309 -7.28 14.17 -7.78
N PHE A 310 -7.72 13.18 -8.56
CA PHE A 310 -6.87 12.24 -9.31
C PHE A 310 -7.12 12.32 -10.82
N ALA A 311 -6.23 11.75 -11.63
CA ALA A 311 -6.41 11.69 -13.08
C ALA A 311 -7.19 10.44 -13.52
N ALA A 312 -8.18 10.63 -14.40
CA ALA A 312 -9.00 9.55 -14.93
C ALA A 312 -8.35 8.79 -16.10
N TRP A 313 -8.81 7.56 -16.33
CA TRP A 313 -8.51 6.77 -17.53
C TRP A 313 -9.58 7.04 -18.61
N ASN A 314 -9.16 6.94 -19.87
CA ASN A 314 -10.05 7.22 -20.99
C ASN A 314 -11.11 6.12 -21.11
N GLY A 315 -12.36 6.53 -21.23
CA GLY A 315 -13.50 5.64 -21.47
C GLY A 315 -13.84 4.71 -20.31
N THR A 316 -13.25 4.91 -19.14
CA THR A 316 -13.51 4.07 -17.96
C THR A 316 -14.65 4.67 -17.14
N PRO A 317 -15.67 3.87 -16.77
CA PRO A 317 -16.77 4.34 -15.92
C PRO A 317 -16.28 4.79 -14.54
N LEU A 318 -16.89 5.87 -14.05
CA LEU A 318 -16.72 6.35 -12.68
C LEU A 318 -17.88 5.86 -11.80
N HIS A 319 -17.60 5.63 -10.53
CA HIS A 319 -18.60 5.26 -9.53
C HIS A 319 -18.53 6.21 -8.34
N VAL A 320 -19.68 6.62 -7.81
CA VAL A 320 -19.76 7.29 -6.51
C VAL A 320 -19.67 6.23 -5.42
N TRP A 321 -18.72 6.37 -4.51
CA TRP A 321 -18.57 5.50 -3.35
C TRP A 321 -19.48 5.97 -2.23
N ASN A 322 -20.66 5.37 -2.12
CA ASN A 322 -21.72 5.85 -1.22
C ASN A 322 -21.38 5.66 0.27
N THR A 323 -20.63 4.60 0.59
CA THR A 323 -20.20 4.29 1.96
C THR A 323 -18.69 4.06 1.99
N PRO A 324 -17.89 5.13 1.90
CA PRO A 324 -16.44 5.01 1.88
C PRO A 324 -15.92 4.47 3.20
N ASP A 325 -15.02 3.48 3.13
CA ASP A 325 -14.34 2.97 4.31
C ASP A 325 -13.31 4.02 4.77
N PRO A 326 -13.40 4.56 6.01
CA PRO A 326 -12.47 5.57 6.50
C PRO A 326 -11.00 5.12 6.49
N SER A 327 -10.74 3.81 6.50
CA SER A 327 -9.39 3.25 6.42
C SER A 327 -8.78 3.30 5.01
N LEU A 328 -9.58 3.69 4.02
CA LEU A 328 -9.25 3.75 2.60
C LEU A 328 -9.62 5.07 1.92
N SER A 329 -10.54 5.88 2.47
CA SER A 329 -11.18 7.02 1.76
C SER A 329 -10.23 8.06 1.19
N ASP A 330 -9.08 8.27 1.83
CA ASP A 330 -8.14 9.33 1.50
C ASP A 330 -6.77 8.73 1.12
N PRO A 331 -6.55 8.41 -0.16
CA PRO A 331 -5.29 7.83 -0.60
C PRO A 331 -4.14 8.83 -0.47
N PRO A 332 -2.91 8.36 -0.16
CA PRO A 332 -1.72 9.19 -0.18
C PRO A 332 -1.52 9.82 -1.56
N ALA A 333 -1.00 11.05 -1.61
CA ALA A 333 -0.75 11.78 -2.86
C ALA A 333 0.19 11.00 -3.80
N GLU A 334 1.12 10.25 -3.23
CA GLU A 334 2.12 9.47 -3.94
C GLU A 334 1.56 8.16 -4.51
N LEU A 335 0.40 7.71 -4.04
CA LEU A 335 -0.15 6.38 -4.35
C LEU A 335 -0.39 6.19 -5.85
N PHE A 336 -0.92 7.21 -6.54
CA PHE A 336 -1.07 7.17 -8.00
C PHE A 336 0.06 7.91 -8.74
N GLY A 337 1.21 8.08 -8.09
CA GLY A 337 2.37 8.72 -8.69
C GLY A 337 2.06 10.14 -9.17
N LYS A 338 2.23 10.40 -10.48
CA LYS A 338 1.89 11.71 -11.09
C LYS A 338 0.39 11.92 -11.33
N TRP A 339 -0.40 10.88 -11.13
CA TRP A 339 -1.84 10.83 -11.31
C TRP A 339 -2.61 10.95 -9.99
N GLY A 340 -1.86 11.01 -8.88
CA GLY A 340 -2.34 10.95 -7.50
C GLY A 340 -3.22 12.12 -7.08
N PRO A 341 -3.89 11.98 -5.91
CA PRO A 341 -4.61 13.06 -5.27
C PRO A 341 -3.79 14.35 -5.27
N LEU A 342 -4.40 15.47 -5.67
CA LEU A 342 -3.80 16.79 -5.51
C LEU A 342 -3.60 17.04 -4.02
N GLN A 343 -2.43 17.56 -3.64
CA GLN A 343 -2.24 17.96 -2.26
C GLN A 343 -3.15 19.17 -1.96
N PRO A 344 -3.75 19.25 -0.76
CA PRO A 344 -4.54 20.41 -0.39
C PRO A 344 -3.70 21.68 -0.52
N GLY A 345 -4.07 22.58 -1.44
CA GLY A 345 -3.37 23.86 -1.67
C GLY A 345 -2.39 23.91 -2.85
N SER A 346 -2.32 22.87 -3.70
CA SER A 346 -1.54 22.86 -4.94
C SER A 346 -2.24 23.52 -6.13
#